data_AF-A0A2T7NN30-F1
#
_entry.id   AF-A0A2T7NN30-F1
#
_cell.length_a   1.000
_cell.length_b   1.000
_cell.length_c   1.000
_cell.angle_alpha   90.00
_cell.angle_beta   90.00
_cell.angle_gamma   90.00
#
_symmetry.space_group_name_H-M   'P 1'
#
loop_
_entity.id
_entity.type
_entity.pdbx_description
1 polymer ?
#
loop_
_entity_poly.entity_id
_entity_poly.type
_entity_poly.pdbx_seq_one_letter_code
_entity_poly.pdbx_strand_id
1 'polypeptide(L)'
;MAELKKKIIGELENVEHDQSPEDADSDEEEENITSVEFLPGESTSVVLPPHQRCAAHTLHLVASKDSEAALQDGAFRTASRSLFAKAQAVWNKQSRVVSAAESIQEATGRQMIIPNQTRWNSTYDAVQCLQDLTAEQLTKLADALGLPRFTPRDQLFMKEFVMG
;
A
#
# COMPACT_ATOMS: atom_id res chain seq x y z
N MET A 1 17.97 36.49 -4.02
CA MET A 1 17.93 35.08 -3.57
C MET A 1 16.87 34.79 -2.50
N ALA A 2 16.45 35.76 -1.68
CA ALA A 2 15.39 35.56 -0.68
C ALA A 2 13.97 35.47 -1.29
N GLU A 3 13.71 36.18 -2.40
CA GLU A 3 12.38 36.16 -3.04
C GLU A 3 12.10 34.89 -3.86
N LEU A 4 13.11 34.28 -4.48
CA LEU A 4 12.95 32.99 -5.14
C LEU A 4 12.65 31.86 -4.13
N LYS A 5 13.22 31.93 -2.92
CA LYS A 5 12.91 30.96 -1.85
C LYS A 5 11.48 31.11 -1.34
N LYS A 6 10.96 32.34 -1.22
CA LYS A 6 9.57 32.58 -0.81
C LYS A 6 8.55 32.11 -1.87
N LYS A 7 8.87 32.20 -3.16
CA LYS A 7 8.00 31.70 -4.22
C LYS A 7 7.93 30.17 -4.26
N ILE A 8 9.06 29.50 -4.06
CA ILE A 8 9.13 28.02 -3.96
C ILE A 8 8.41 27.52 -2.69
N ILE A 9 8.52 28.24 -1.56
CA ILE A 9 7.80 27.88 -0.32
C ILE A 9 6.30 28.11 -0.45
N GLY A 10 5.87 29.18 -1.14
CA GLY A 10 4.45 29.48 -1.36
C GLY A 10 3.71 28.50 -2.28
N GLU A 11 4.42 27.82 -3.20
CA GLU A 11 3.85 26.73 -4.02
C GLU A 11 3.84 25.36 -3.31
N LEU A 12 4.54 25.22 -2.18
CA LEU A 12 4.57 23.99 -1.37
C LEU A 12 3.52 23.97 -0.24
N GLU A 13 2.90 25.10 0.09
CA GLU A 13 1.86 25.21 1.12
C GLU A 13 0.42 25.09 0.59
N ASN A 14 0.23 24.94 -0.72
CA ASN A 14 -1.09 24.67 -1.30
C ASN A 14 -1.29 23.17 -1.55
N VAL A 15 -0.90 22.35 -0.56
CA VAL A 15 -1.42 20.99 -0.45
C VAL A 15 -2.87 21.13 -0.03
N GLU A 16 -3.73 21.20 -1.03
CA GLU A 16 -5.16 21.06 -0.87
C GLU A 16 -5.39 19.84 0.02
N HIS A 17 -6.05 20.14 1.13
CA HIS A 17 -6.52 19.19 2.12
C HIS A 17 -7.48 18.24 1.41
N ASP A 18 -6.95 17.16 0.86
CA ASP A 18 -7.76 16.03 0.40
C ASP A 18 -8.32 15.40 1.67
N GLN A 19 -9.47 15.91 2.09
CA GLN A 19 -10.41 15.17 2.92
C GLN A 19 -10.89 14.00 2.06
N SER A 20 -10.05 12.98 1.95
CA SER A 20 -10.52 11.67 1.54
C SER A 20 -11.55 11.26 2.60
N PRO A 21 -12.76 10.83 2.18
CA PRO A 21 -13.85 10.60 3.09
C PRO A 21 -13.41 9.59 4.14
N GLU A 22 -13.73 9.89 5.40
CA GLU A 22 -13.74 8.91 6.46
C GLU A 22 -14.50 7.70 5.91
N ASP A 23 -13.84 6.55 5.79
CA ASP A 23 -14.52 5.26 5.64
C ASP A 23 -15.30 5.08 6.94
N ALA A 24 -16.45 5.75 7.02
CA ALA A 24 -17.52 5.37 7.89
C ALA A 24 -17.82 3.93 7.48
N ASP A 25 -17.30 3.00 8.28
CA ASP A 25 -17.81 1.65 8.44
C ASP A 25 -19.25 1.83 8.91
N SER A 26 -20.09 2.19 7.94
CA SER A 26 -21.52 2.18 8.08
C SER A 26 -21.81 0.69 8.11
N ASP A 27 -21.99 0.17 9.32
CA ASP A 27 -22.81 -1.00 9.57
C ASP A 27 -24.21 -0.69 9.01
N GLU A 28 -24.32 -0.58 7.68
CA GLU A 28 -25.58 -0.63 6.98
C GLU A 28 -25.98 -2.09 7.12
N GLU A 29 -26.94 -2.33 8.02
CA GLU A 29 -27.84 -3.45 7.92
C GLU A 29 -28.22 -3.56 6.43
N GLU A 30 -27.59 -4.48 5.69
CA GLU A 30 -27.81 -4.62 4.25
C GLU A 30 -29.29 -4.94 4.04
N GLU A 31 -30.07 -3.89 3.75
CA GLU A 31 -31.40 -4.07 3.21
C GLU A 31 -31.23 -4.81 1.89
N ASN A 32 -31.78 -6.02 1.87
CA ASN A 32 -31.85 -6.91 0.73
C ASN A 32 -32.54 -6.22 -0.45
N ILE A 33 -31.78 -5.50 -1.27
CA ILE A 33 -32.28 -4.80 -2.46
C ILE A 33 -32.74 -5.84 -3.49
N THR A 34 -34.05 -6.02 -3.52
CA THR A 34 -34.79 -6.96 -4.36
C THR A 34 -35.14 -6.31 -5.71
N SER A 35 -34.61 -6.90 -6.79
CA SER A 35 -35.12 -6.95 -8.18
C SER A 35 -35.05 -5.70 -9.09
N VAL A 36 -34.30 -5.84 -10.19
CA VAL A 36 -34.49 -5.08 -11.45
C VAL A 36 -34.95 -6.07 -12.53
N GLU A 37 -36.12 -5.83 -13.11
CA GLU A 37 -36.76 -6.69 -14.11
C GLU A 37 -36.87 -5.93 -15.44
N PHE A 38 -36.39 -6.53 -16.54
CA PHE A 38 -36.67 -6.02 -17.90
C PHE A 38 -37.26 -7.13 -18.78
N LEU A 39 -38.46 -6.82 -19.29
CA LEU A 39 -39.27 -7.41 -20.36
C LEU A 39 -40.37 -8.44 -20.00
N PRO A 40 -41.48 -8.43 -20.78
CA PRO A 40 -42.82 -8.38 -20.21
C PRO A 40 -43.57 -9.69 -20.39
N GLY A 41 -44.34 -10.06 -19.37
CA GLY A 41 -45.30 -11.16 -19.45
C GLY A 41 -45.06 -12.20 -18.37
N GLU A 42 -46.06 -12.32 -17.48
CA GLU A 42 -46.18 -13.28 -16.39
C GLU A 42 -45.11 -13.17 -15.30
N SER A 43 -45.54 -12.57 -14.17
CA SER A 43 -44.80 -12.40 -12.92
C SER A 43 -44.35 -13.74 -12.34
N THR A 44 -43.25 -14.26 -12.85
CA THR A 44 -42.45 -15.29 -12.19
C THR A 44 -41.47 -14.56 -11.29
N SER A 45 -41.66 -14.63 -9.98
CA SER A 45 -40.76 -13.98 -9.02
C SER A 45 -39.35 -14.57 -9.18
N VAL A 46 -38.46 -13.82 -9.81
CA VAL A 46 -37.06 -14.22 -9.96
C VAL A 46 -36.39 -14.08 -8.59
N VAL A 47 -36.01 -15.20 -7.99
CA VAL A 47 -35.23 -15.22 -6.75
C VAL A 47 -33.75 -15.33 -7.11
N LEU A 48 -32.96 -14.34 -6.72
CA LEU A 48 -31.52 -14.38 -6.90
C LEU A 48 -30.87 -15.29 -5.84
N PRO A 49 -29.79 -16.01 -6.19
CA PRO A 49 -28.98 -16.72 -5.21
C PRO A 49 -28.47 -15.76 -4.13
N PRO A 50 -28.29 -16.24 -2.89
CA PRO A 50 -27.78 -15.42 -1.80
C PRO A 50 -26.37 -14.92 -2.12
N HIS A 51 -26.09 -13.66 -1.77
CA HIS A 51 -24.79 -13.03 -1.96
C HIS A 51 -23.68 -13.88 -1.31
N GLN A 52 -22.62 -14.14 -2.08
CA GLN A 52 -21.45 -14.89 -1.62
C GLN A 52 -20.31 -13.91 -1.35
N ARG A 53 -19.83 -13.88 -0.11
CA ARG A 53 -18.67 -13.05 0.24
C ARG A 53 -17.43 -13.55 -0.48
N CYS A 54 -16.68 -12.63 -1.08
CA CYS A 54 -15.40 -12.93 -1.70
C CYS A 54 -14.39 -13.38 -0.63
N ALA A 55 -13.82 -14.57 -0.79
CA ALA A 55 -12.81 -15.09 0.15
C ALA A 55 -11.62 -14.14 0.32
N ALA A 56 -11.18 -13.48 -0.76
CA ALA A 56 -10.09 -12.51 -0.71
C ALA A 56 -10.44 -11.27 0.13
N HIS A 57 -11.70 -10.81 0.08
CA HIS A 57 -12.16 -9.70 0.91
C HIS A 57 -12.18 -10.09 2.39
N THR A 58 -12.65 -11.30 2.71
CA THR A 58 -12.60 -11.83 4.08
C THR A 58 -11.16 -11.94 4.59
N LEU A 59 -10.22 -12.44 3.78
CA LEU A 59 -8.80 -12.52 4.15
C LEU A 59 -8.19 -11.14 4.38
N HIS A 60 -8.54 -10.16 3.55
CA HIS A 60 -8.11 -8.78 3.73
C HIS A 60 -8.60 -8.21 5.07
N LEU A 61 -9.88 -8.40 5.41
CA LEU A 61 -10.44 -7.94 6.70
C LEU A 61 -9.68 -8.56 7.89
N VAL A 62 -9.41 -9.87 7.85
CA VAL A 62 -8.66 -10.56 8.91
C VAL A 62 -7.24 -9.98 9.04
N ALA A 63 -6.51 -9.87 7.92
CA ALA A 63 -5.15 -9.34 7.92
C ALA A 63 -5.08 -7.88 8.40
N SER A 64 -6.01 -7.03 7.96
CA SER A 64 -6.10 -5.64 8.39
C SER A 64 -6.34 -5.54 9.89
N LYS A 65 -7.33 -6.27 10.44
CA LYS A 65 -7.63 -6.25 11.88
C LYS A 65 -6.50 -6.81 12.75
N ASP A 66 -5.83 -7.88 12.29
CA ASP A 66 -4.66 -8.41 12.99
C ASP A 66 -3.50 -7.42 12.99
N SER A 67 -3.24 -6.76 11.84
CA SER A 67 -2.20 -5.75 11.73
C SER A 67 -2.47 -4.52 12.63
N GLU A 68 -3.72 -4.09 12.75
CA GLU A 68 -4.14 -3.00 13.66
C GLU A 68 -3.90 -3.38 15.13
N ALA A 69 -4.18 -4.62 15.51
CA ALA A 69 -3.90 -5.14 16.84
C ALA A 69 -2.40 -5.24 17.12
N ALA A 70 -1.62 -5.75 16.16
CA ALA A 70 -0.15 -5.84 16.27
C ALA A 70 0.49 -4.45 16.43
N LEU A 71 -0.08 -3.42 15.80
CA LEU A 71 0.36 -2.03 15.97
C LEU A 71 0.17 -1.50 17.40
N GLN A 72 -0.54 -2.18 18.30
CA GLN A 72 -0.59 -1.81 19.72
C GLN A 72 0.74 -2.08 20.44
N ASP A 73 1.53 -3.05 19.97
CA ASP A 73 2.88 -3.28 20.48
C ASP A 73 3.84 -2.18 20.00
N GLY A 74 4.56 -1.57 20.94
CA GLY A 74 5.44 -0.45 20.65
C GLY A 74 6.64 -0.85 19.78
N ALA A 75 7.20 -2.04 19.99
CA ALA A 75 8.37 -2.50 19.25
C ALA A 75 8.00 -2.83 17.80
N PHE A 76 6.89 -3.53 17.59
CA PHE A 76 6.32 -3.81 16.27
C PHE A 76 5.98 -2.52 15.54
N ARG A 77 5.27 -1.59 16.18
CA ARG A 77 4.90 -0.29 15.59
C ARG A 77 6.12 0.48 15.11
N THR A 78 7.18 0.56 15.92
CA THR A 78 8.40 1.27 15.53
C THR A 78 9.12 0.59 14.36
N ALA A 79 9.23 -0.75 14.38
CA ALA A 79 9.87 -1.50 13.30
C ALA A 79 9.09 -1.38 11.98
N SER A 80 7.77 -1.59 12.04
CA SER A 80 6.84 -1.45 10.92
C SER A 80 6.92 -0.05 10.28
N ARG A 81 6.79 1.01 11.10
CA ARG A 81 6.88 2.39 10.60
C ARG A 81 8.24 2.72 9.97
N SER A 82 9.33 2.23 10.56
CA SER A 82 10.68 2.43 10.01
C SER A 82 10.82 1.78 8.63
N LEU A 83 10.41 0.52 8.49
CA LEU A 83 10.47 -0.19 7.22
C LEU A 83 9.58 0.47 6.18
N PHE A 84 8.29 0.62 6.47
CA PHE A 84 7.32 1.10 5.48
C PHE A 84 7.57 2.55 5.06
N ALA A 85 8.12 3.39 5.94
CA ALA A 85 8.54 4.74 5.54
C ALA A 85 9.63 4.71 4.46
N LYS A 86 10.63 3.83 4.59
CA LYS A 86 11.72 3.68 3.61
C LYS A 86 11.23 3.00 2.33
N ALA A 87 10.46 1.93 2.46
CA ALA A 87 9.89 1.22 1.32
C ALA A 87 8.97 2.13 0.49
N GLN A 88 8.10 2.90 1.15
CA GLN A 88 7.23 3.86 0.48
C GLN A 88 8.03 4.95 -0.25
N ALA A 89 9.15 5.42 0.32
CA ALA A 89 10.01 6.38 -0.35
C ALA A 89 10.62 5.81 -1.64
N VAL A 90 11.01 4.53 -1.63
CA VAL A 90 11.50 3.81 -2.83
C VAL A 90 10.39 3.69 -3.88
N TRP A 91 9.23 3.17 -3.50
CA TRP A 91 8.09 2.98 -4.41
C TRP A 91 7.61 4.29 -5.03
N ASN A 92 7.52 5.36 -4.22
CA ASN A 92 7.13 6.69 -4.68
C ASN A 92 8.16 7.30 -5.65
N LYS A 93 9.46 7.09 -5.42
CA LYS A 93 10.50 7.59 -6.34
C LYS A 93 10.45 6.84 -7.66
N GLN A 94 10.32 5.52 -7.63
CA GLN A 94 10.22 4.71 -8.85
C GLN A 94 9.02 5.12 -9.71
N SER A 95 7.85 5.35 -9.08
CA SER A 95 6.62 5.66 -9.82
C SER A 95 6.60 7.06 -10.43
N ARG A 96 7.34 8.02 -9.85
CA ARG A 96 7.29 9.44 -10.25
C ARG A 96 8.48 9.88 -11.09
N VAL A 97 9.62 9.20 -11.01
CA VAL A 97 10.88 9.66 -11.61
C VAL A 97 11.46 8.55 -12.48
N VAL A 98 11.47 8.77 -13.79
CA VAL A 98 11.98 7.78 -14.78
C VAL A 98 13.44 7.41 -14.50
N SER A 99 14.30 8.41 -14.25
CA SER A 99 15.70 8.15 -13.91
C SER A 99 15.88 7.40 -12.59
N ALA A 100 14.94 7.50 -11.65
CA ALA A 100 14.97 6.70 -10.43
C ALA A 100 14.61 5.23 -10.73
N ALA A 101 13.65 4.98 -11.61
CA ALA A 101 13.32 3.62 -12.05
C ALA A 101 14.49 2.96 -12.80
N GLU A 102 15.20 3.72 -13.65
CA GLU A 102 16.44 3.27 -14.29
C GLU A 102 17.55 2.97 -13.27
N SER A 103 17.77 3.89 -12.30
CA SER A 103 18.76 3.68 -11.24
C SER A 103 18.47 2.45 -10.38
N ILE A 104 17.19 2.18 -10.10
CA ILE A 104 16.75 0.98 -9.37
C ILE A 104 17.03 -0.29 -10.18
N GLN A 105 16.69 -0.27 -11.47
CA GLN A 105 16.95 -1.37 -12.40
C GLN A 105 18.45 -1.67 -12.50
N GLU A 106 19.30 -0.65 -12.52
CA GLU A 106 20.76 -0.80 -12.52
C GLU A 106 21.29 -1.35 -11.19
N ALA A 107 20.80 -0.83 -10.06
CA ALA A 107 21.27 -1.24 -8.73
C ALA A 107 20.84 -2.67 -8.33
N THR A 108 19.66 -3.10 -8.76
CA THR A 108 19.05 -4.36 -8.31
C THR A 108 18.87 -5.40 -9.42
N GLY A 109 18.99 -5.01 -10.69
CA GLY A 109 18.72 -5.88 -11.85
C GLY A 109 17.24 -6.03 -12.19
N ARG A 110 16.33 -5.37 -11.47
CA ARG A 110 14.88 -5.41 -11.70
C ARG A 110 14.15 -4.14 -11.22
N GLN A 111 12.93 -3.93 -11.68
CA GLN A 111 12.06 -2.90 -11.11
C GLN A 111 11.39 -3.43 -9.83
N MET A 112 11.10 -2.53 -8.90
CA MET A 112 10.35 -2.88 -7.70
C MET A 112 8.86 -3.07 -8.03
N ILE A 113 8.21 -4.00 -7.35
CA ILE A 113 6.75 -4.07 -7.35
C ILE A 113 6.23 -2.88 -6.52
N ILE A 114 5.30 -2.13 -7.10
CA ILE A 114 4.63 -1.00 -6.43
C ILE A 114 3.34 -1.54 -5.80
N PRO A 115 3.11 -1.36 -4.48
CA PRO A 115 1.89 -1.84 -3.84
C PRO A 115 0.67 -1.08 -4.36
N ASN A 116 -0.45 -1.79 -4.49
CA ASN A 116 -1.74 -1.27 -4.92
C ASN A 116 -2.79 -1.53 -3.83
N GLN A 117 -3.37 -0.46 -3.30
CA GLN A 117 -4.39 -0.52 -2.23
C GLN A 117 -5.58 -1.41 -2.59
N THR A 118 -5.99 -1.48 -3.86
CA THR A 118 -7.15 -2.27 -4.28
C THR A 118 -6.88 -3.77 -4.39
N ARG A 119 -5.62 -4.20 -4.23
CA ARG A 119 -5.22 -5.61 -4.30
C ARG A 119 -4.58 -6.05 -2.98
N TRP A 120 -5.31 -6.89 -2.25
CA TRP A 120 -5.01 -7.27 -0.86
C TRP A 120 -3.61 -7.84 -0.61
N ASN A 121 -3.02 -8.55 -1.58
CA ASN A 121 -1.70 -9.16 -1.45
C ASN A 121 -0.55 -8.31 -2.02
N SER A 122 -0.84 -7.15 -2.60
CA SER A 122 0.17 -6.37 -3.33
C SER A 122 1.28 -5.82 -2.42
N THR A 123 0.96 -5.46 -1.18
CA THR A 123 1.94 -5.02 -0.18
C THR A 123 2.90 -6.15 0.18
N TYR A 124 2.38 -7.38 0.29
CA TYR A 124 3.19 -8.57 0.52
C TYR A 124 4.16 -8.80 -0.64
N ASP A 125 3.65 -8.81 -1.87
CA ASP A 125 4.46 -9.00 -3.08
C ASP A 125 5.55 -7.91 -3.20
N ALA A 126 5.22 -6.66 -2.83
CA ALA A 126 6.16 -5.53 -2.83
C ALA A 126 7.27 -5.66 -1.77
N VAL A 127 6.93 -6.11 -0.56
CA VAL A 127 7.92 -6.35 0.50
C VAL A 127 8.78 -7.57 0.18
N GLN A 128 8.21 -8.63 -0.38
CA GLN A 128 8.96 -9.80 -0.86
C GLN A 128 9.97 -9.40 -1.94
N CYS A 129 9.57 -8.51 -2.85
CA CYS A 129 10.47 -7.95 -3.85
C CYS A 129 11.69 -7.23 -3.23
N LEU A 130 11.50 -6.53 -2.11
CA LEU A 130 12.61 -5.90 -1.38
C LEU A 130 13.45 -6.91 -0.60
N GLN A 131 12.82 -7.91 0.00
CA GLN A 131 13.47 -8.93 0.85
C GLN A 131 14.38 -9.86 0.06
N ASP A 132 14.05 -10.17 -1.19
CA ASP A 132 14.90 -10.95 -2.11
C ASP A 132 16.24 -10.26 -2.42
N LEU A 133 16.36 -8.95 -2.20
CA LEU A 133 17.59 -8.21 -2.48
C LEU A 133 18.64 -8.49 -1.42
N THR A 134 19.89 -8.57 -1.85
CA THR A 134 21.03 -8.63 -0.92
C THR A 134 21.18 -7.31 -0.15
N ALA A 135 21.81 -7.35 1.02
CA ALA A 135 22.10 -6.14 1.80
C ALA A 135 22.93 -5.11 1.01
N GLU A 136 23.82 -5.58 0.12
CA GLU A 136 24.58 -4.72 -0.78
C GLU A 136 23.69 -4.04 -1.82
N GLN A 137 22.76 -4.76 -2.44
CA GLN A 137 21.80 -4.19 -3.40
C GLN A 137 20.86 -3.19 -2.73
N LEU A 138 20.37 -3.46 -1.51
CA LEU A 138 19.57 -2.50 -0.74
C LEU A 138 20.36 -1.23 -0.43
N THR A 139 21.66 -1.35 -0.13
CA THR A 139 22.54 -0.21 0.11
C THR A 139 22.75 0.61 -1.16
N LYS A 140 23.08 -0.05 -2.28
CA LYS A 140 23.24 0.60 -3.59
C LYS A 140 21.97 1.31 -4.04
N LEU A 141 20.81 0.66 -3.87
CA LEU A 141 19.50 1.25 -4.18
C LEU A 141 19.25 2.51 -3.35
N ALA A 142 19.45 2.45 -2.03
CA ALA A 142 19.22 3.59 -1.16
C ALA A 142 20.16 4.76 -1.51
N ASP A 143 21.44 4.47 -1.77
CA ASP A 143 22.44 5.47 -2.14
C ASP A 143 22.13 6.11 -3.50
N ALA A 144 21.79 5.31 -4.52
CA ALA A 144 21.42 5.79 -5.86
C ALA A 144 20.18 6.69 -5.82
N LEU A 145 19.24 6.40 -4.92
CA LEU A 145 18.04 7.21 -4.73
C LEU A 145 18.24 8.37 -3.75
N GLY A 146 19.38 8.49 -3.07
CA GLY A 146 19.58 9.47 -2.00
C GLY A 146 18.59 9.32 -0.84
N LEU A 147 18.24 8.07 -0.50
CA LEU A 147 17.29 7.72 0.56
C LEU A 147 18.00 7.15 1.79
N PRO A 148 17.37 7.17 2.98
CA PRO A 148 17.90 6.50 4.16
C PRO A 148 18.06 5.00 3.91
N ARG A 149 19.23 4.45 4.28
CA ARG A 149 19.52 3.02 4.13
C ARG A 149 18.62 2.16 5.03
N PHE A 150 18.33 0.95 4.57
CA PHE A 150 17.66 -0.07 5.37
C PHE A 150 18.62 -0.57 6.46
N THR A 151 18.18 -0.50 7.71
CA THR A 151 18.93 -1.00 8.86
C THR A 151 18.86 -2.52 8.92
N PRO A 152 19.76 -3.19 9.68
CA PRO A 152 19.63 -4.62 9.93
C PRO A 152 18.28 -4.99 10.55
N ARG A 153 17.70 -4.10 11.37
CA ARG A 153 16.38 -4.29 11.95
C ARG A 153 15.27 -4.26 10.90
N ASP A 154 15.35 -3.35 9.93
CA ASP A 154 14.39 -3.30 8.81
C ASP A 154 14.47 -4.58 7.97
N GLN A 155 15.68 -5.10 7.72
CA GLN A 155 15.89 -6.33 6.95
C GLN A 155 15.37 -7.57 7.69
N LEU A 156 15.58 -7.66 9.02
CA LEU A 156 14.99 -8.70 9.85
C LEU A 156 13.47 -8.63 9.82
N PHE A 157 12.90 -7.44 9.96
CA PHE A 157 11.46 -7.24 9.91
C PHE A 157 10.87 -7.57 8.52
N MET A 158 11.54 -7.21 7.43
CA MET A 158 11.15 -7.64 6.07
C MET A 158 11.09 -9.16 5.96
N LYS A 159 12.10 -9.85 6.50
CA LYS A 159 12.16 -11.31 6.50
C LYS A 159 11.02 -11.93 7.31
N GLU A 160 10.76 -11.42 8.51
CA GLU A 160 9.63 -11.87 9.34
C GLU A 160 8.29 -11.64 8.66
N PHE A 161 8.12 -10.47 8.02
CA PHE A 161 6.89 -10.11 7.32
C PHE A 161 6.53 -11.05 6.16
N VAL A 162 7.53 -11.60 5.46
CA VAL A 162 7.30 -12.50 4.30
C VAL A 162 7.42 -13.98 4.64
N MET A 163 7.86 -14.33 5.85
CA MET A 163 7.95 -15.72 6.31
C MET A 163 6.79 -16.14 7.23
N GLY A 164 5.93 -15.20 7.61
CA GLY A 164 4.72 -15.43 8.41
C GLY A 164 3.68 -16.26 7.71
#